data_AF-A0A7X8VKR4-F1
#
_entry.id   AF-A0A7X8VKR4-F1
#
_cell.length_a   1.000
_cell.length_b   1.000
_cell.length_c   1.000
_cell.angle_alpha   90.00
_cell.angle_beta   90.00
_cell.angle_gamma   90.00
#
_symmetry.space_group_name_H-M   'P 1'
#
loop_
_entity.id
_entity.type
_entity.pdbx_description
1 polymer ?
#
loop_
_entity_poly.entity_id
_entity_poly.type
_entity_poly.pdbx_seq_one_letter_code
_entity_poly.pdbx_strand_id
1 'polypeptide(L)' 'MQIIDLSHPFQPGQPHFPGDPDQIIDTIAKIEADGFLMHRYSLVGPWGTHIDAPSHFDEDGRTLDQIPAA' A
#
# COMPACT_ATOMS: atom_id res chain seq x y z
N MET A 1 23.42 10.32 13.22
CA MET A 1 22.88 9.07 12.63
C MET A 1 22.21 9.45 11.33
N GLN A 2 22.55 8.76 10.24
CA GLN A 2 21.95 9.00 8.92
C GLN A 2 20.87 7.95 8.68
N ILE A 3 19.70 8.38 8.21
CA ILE A 3 18.62 7.48 7.77
C ILE A 3 18.74 7.34 6.25
N ILE A 4 18.66 6.11 5.77
CA ILE A 4 18.63 5.78 4.33
C ILE A 4 17.28 5.14 4.06
N ASP A 5 16.54 5.68 3.08
CA ASP A 5 15.27 5.11 2.64
C ASP A 5 15.54 3.95 1.66
N LEU A 6 14.96 2.79 1.96
CA LEU A 6 15.05 1.57 1.14
C LEU A 6 13.69 1.20 0.54
N SER A 7 12.71 2.09 0.62
CA SER A 7 11.37 1.87 0.09
C SER A 7 11.33 2.14 -1.41
N HIS A 8 10.58 1.33 -2.14
CA HIS A 8 10.29 1.62 -3.55
C HIS A 8 9.29 2.79 -3.66
N PRO A 9 9.42 3.65 -4.69
CA PRO A 9 8.39 4.64 -5.01
C PRO A 9 7.04 3.96 -5.24
N PHE A 10 5.96 4.63 -4.85
CA PHE A 10 4.61 4.08 -4.83
C PHE A 10 3.75 4.72 -5.92
N GLN A 11 3.48 3.97 -7.00
CA GLN A 11 2.71 4.45 -8.16
C GLN A 11 2.08 3.31 -8.99
N PRO A 12 1.02 3.60 -9.78
CA PRO A 12 0.53 2.68 -10.81
C PRO A 12 1.62 2.31 -11.83
N GLY A 13 1.57 1.09 -12.33
CA GLY A 13 2.49 0.57 -13.35
C GLY A 13 3.90 0.22 -12.84
N GLN A 14 4.17 0.32 -11.54
CA GLN A 14 5.42 -0.18 -10.97
C GLN A 14 5.48 -1.72 -11.04
N PRO A 15 6.67 -2.34 -11.00
CA PRO A 15 6.78 -3.79 -10.95
C PRO A 15 5.99 -4.40 -9.77
N HIS A 16 5.16 -5.39 -10.07
CA HIS A 16 4.33 -6.13 -9.12
C HIS A 16 4.16 -7.57 -9.62
N PHE A 17 3.46 -8.41 -8.84
CA PHE A 17 3.18 -9.78 -9.26
C PHE A 17 2.33 -9.78 -10.54
N PRO A 18 2.72 -10.49 -11.62
CA PRO A 18 2.05 -10.38 -12.93
C PRO A 18 0.56 -10.73 -12.96
N GLY A 19 0.05 -11.45 -11.95
CA GLY A 19 -1.35 -11.83 -11.84
C GLY A 19 -2.22 -10.83 -11.05
N ASP A 20 -1.62 -9.88 -10.36
CA ASP A 20 -2.34 -8.93 -9.51
C ASP A 20 -2.87 -7.74 -10.32
N PRO A 21 -4.01 -7.15 -9.93
CA PRO A 21 -4.44 -5.89 -10.52
C PRO A 21 -3.46 -4.76 -10.16
N ASP A 22 -3.27 -3.85 -11.11
CA ASP A 22 -2.48 -2.64 -10.89
C ASP A 22 -3.17 -1.72 -9.86
N GLN A 23 -2.38 -0.85 -9.24
CA GLN A 23 -2.88 0.19 -8.35
C GLN A 23 -3.73 1.20 -9.12
N ILE A 24 -4.83 1.64 -8.49
CA ILE A 24 -5.65 2.75 -8.98
C ILE A 24 -5.62 3.90 -7.98
N ILE A 25 -5.45 5.11 -8.49
CA ILE A 25 -5.51 6.35 -7.71
C ILE A 25 -6.60 7.24 -8.33
N ASP A 26 -7.69 7.43 -7.59
CA ASP A 26 -8.76 8.34 -7.99
C ASP A 26 -8.60 9.67 -7.26
N THR A 27 -8.70 10.78 -7.99
CA THR A 27 -8.85 12.11 -7.37
C THR A 27 -10.31 12.36 -7.10
N ILE A 28 -10.69 12.39 -5.82
CA ILE A 28 -12.07 12.57 -5.38
C ILE A 28 -12.41 14.05 -5.16
N ALA A 29 -11.45 14.85 -4.72
CA ALA A 29 -11.60 16.30 -4.52
C ALA A 29 -10.32 17.03 -4.93
N LYS A 30 -10.45 18.24 -5.47
CA LYS A 30 -9.33 19.13 -5.83
C LYS A 30 -9.44 20.44 -5.08
N ILE A 31 -8.30 21.00 -4.68
CA ILE A 31 -8.24 22.25 -3.89
C ILE A 31 -9.00 23.38 -4.58
N GLU A 32 -8.85 23.50 -5.91
CA GLU A 32 -9.46 24.56 -6.72
C GLU A 32 -10.99 24.55 -6.69
N ALA A 33 -11.60 23.37 -6.59
CA ALA A 33 -13.05 23.19 -6.65
C ALA A 33 -13.67 23.01 -5.25
N ASP A 34 -12.97 22.29 -4.37
CA ASP A 34 -13.53 21.77 -3.12
C ASP A 34 -12.84 22.37 -1.86
N GLY A 35 -11.75 23.11 -2.04
CA GLY A 35 -10.96 23.68 -0.93
C GLY A 35 -9.99 22.70 -0.27
N PHE A 36 -9.96 21.43 -0.71
CA PHE A 36 -9.01 20.42 -0.24
C PHE A 36 -8.69 19.39 -1.35
N LEU A 37 -7.57 18.68 -1.22
CA LEU A 37 -7.18 17.57 -2.08
C LEU A 37 -7.54 16.26 -1.40
N MET A 38 -8.19 15.35 -2.12
CA MET A 38 -8.48 14.01 -1.62
C MET A 38 -8.29 12.96 -2.70
N HIS A 39 -7.54 11.91 -2.37
CA HIS A 39 -7.36 10.74 -3.21
C HIS A 39 -7.98 9.50 -2.57
N ARG A 40 -8.53 8.62 -3.41
CA ARG A 40 -8.83 7.24 -3.04
C ARG A 40 -7.79 6.34 -3.69
N TYR A 41 -7.23 5.43 -2.90
CA TYR A 41 -6.27 4.44 -3.35
C TYR A 41 -6.92 3.06 -3.33
N SER A 42 -6.72 2.29 -4.40
CA SER A 42 -7.07 0.87 -4.46
C SER A 42 -5.84 0.08 -4.89
N LEU A 43 -5.44 -0.91 -4.08
CA LEU A 43 -4.27 -1.74 -4.32
C LEU A 43 -4.45 -3.12 -3.68
N VAL A 44 -3.68 -4.10 -4.15
CA VAL A 44 -3.46 -5.35 -3.43
C VAL A 44 -2.53 -5.15 -2.24
N GLY A 45 -2.59 -6.03 -1.25
CA GLY A 45 -1.73 -5.98 -0.06
C GLY A 45 -0.22 -5.91 -0.37
N PRO A 46 0.34 -6.83 -1.18
CA PRO A 46 1.77 -6.87 -1.47
C PRO A 46 2.21 -5.88 -2.58
N TRP A 47 1.97 -4.58 -2.38
CA TRP A 47 2.33 -3.53 -3.34
C TRP A 47 3.58 -2.74 -2.91
N GLY A 48 4.67 -2.83 -3.68
CA GLY A 48 5.91 -2.11 -3.39
C GLY A 48 6.65 -2.69 -2.18
N THR A 49 7.23 -1.85 -1.33
CA THR A 49 7.85 -2.29 -0.07
C THR A 49 6.76 -2.56 0.96
N HIS A 50 6.58 -3.83 1.33
CA HIS A 50 5.46 -4.29 2.18
C HIS A 50 5.91 -5.33 3.20
N ILE A 51 4.97 -5.75 4.05
CA ILE A 51 5.13 -6.85 5.00
C ILE A 51 3.91 -7.77 4.89
N ASP A 52 4.15 -9.07 5.00
CA ASP A 52 3.09 -10.08 5.06
C ASP A 52 2.90 -10.56 6.49
N ALA A 53 1.64 -10.77 6.86
CA ALA A 53 1.27 -11.47 8.08
C ALA A 53 1.19 -12.99 7.82
N PRO A 54 1.27 -13.84 8.86
CA PRO A 54 0.96 -15.27 8.73
C PRO A 54 -0.38 -15.54 8.04
N SER A 55 -1.39 -14.69 8.28
CA SER A 55 -2.71 -14.78 7.63
C SER A 55 -2.67 -14.68 6.09
N HIS A 56 -1.54 -14.29 5.49
CA HIS A 56 -1.37 -14.28 4.04
C HIS A 56 -1.35 -15.70 3.44
N PHE A 57 -0.90 -16.70 4.23
CA PHE A 57 -0.76 -18.10 3.77
C PHE A 57 -1.45 -19.14 4.67
N ASP A 58 -1.96 -18.73 5.83
CA ASP A 58 -2.63 -19.60 6.81
C ASP A 58 -3.95 -18.96 7.25
N GLU A 59 -5.07 -19.66 7.12
CA GLU A 59 -6.40 -19.13 7.46
C GLU A 59 -6.56 -18.82 8.95
N ASP A 60 -5.84 -19.56 9.81
CA ASP A 60 -5.80 -19.35 11.26
C ASP A 60 -4.60 -18.47 11.67
N GLY A 61 -3.82 -18.01 10.69
CA GLY A 61 -2.65 -17.18 10.88
C GLY A 61 -2.99 -15.82 11.49
N ARG A 62 -2.06 -15.28 12.29
CA ARG A 62 -2.20 -13.93 12.85
C ARG A 62 -2.29 -12.87 11.76
N THR A 63 -3.17 -11.89 11.94
CA THR A 63 -3.24 -10.68 11.11
C THR A 63 -2.21 -9.64 11.56
N LEU A 64 -1.94 -8.63 10.72
CA LEU A 64 -0.91 -7.61 11.01
C LEU A 64 -1.14 -6.88 12.34
N ASP A 65 -2.38 -6.55 12.68
CA ASP A 65 -2.75 -5.85 13.92
C ASP A 65 -2.51 -6.68 15.19
N GLN A 66 -2.37 -8.01 15.05
CA GLN A 66 -2.09 -8.93 16.14
C GLN A 66 -0.57 -9.12 16.38
N ILE A 67 0.27 -8.51 15.55
CA ILE A 67 1.73 -8.57 15.68
C ILE A 67 2.19 -7.28 16.40
N PRO A 68 2.81 -7.38 17.58
CA PRO A 68 3.26 -6.20 18.31
C PRO A 68 4.39 -5.49 17.54
N ALA A 69 4.31 -4.16 17.47
CA ALA A 69 5.44 -3.32 17.06
C ALA A 69 6.50 -3.33 18.17
N ALA A 70 7.76 -3.55 17.80
CA ALA A 70 8.90 -3.52 18.71
C ALA A 70 9.39 -2.09 19.00
#